data_AF-A0A645IX03-F1
#
_entry.id   AF-A0A645IX03-F1
#
_cell.length_a   1.000
_cell.length_b   1.000
_cell.length_c   1.000
_cell.angle_alpha   90.00
_cell.angle_beta   90.00
_cell.angle_gamma   90.00
#
_symmetry.space_group_name_H-M   'P 1'
#
loop_
_entity.id
_entity.type
_entity.pdbx_description
1 polymer ?
#
loop_
_entity_poly.entity_id
_entity_poly.type
_entity_poly.pdbx_seq_one_letter_code
_entity_poly.pdbx_strand_id
1 'polypeptide(L)'
;MVSSDFTHYGADFGYVPFRTDIPENLSKLDLAGAGHIAAGDLDGFGRFLASTGATICGAAGIKLAMAALEPGGGSEGKVVCYTNSGILTGDFSHCVGYCSMLLYQKEM
;
A
#
# COMPACT_ATOMS: atom_id res chain seq x y z
N MET A 1 0.99 -16.13 -1.58
CA MET A 1 1.63 -15.02 -0.85
C MET A 1 2.09 -14.00 -1.88
N VAL A 2 1.84 -12.72 -1.63
CA VAL A 2 2.35 -11.61 -2.46
C VAL A 2 3.39 -10.86 -1.63
N SER A 3 4.58 -10.65 -2.18
CA SER A 3 5.64 -9.87 -1.54
C SER A 3 5.63 -8.46 -2.11
N SER A 4 5.60 -7.45 -1.22
CA SER A 4 5.61 -6.05 -1.59
C SER A 4 6.05 -5.21 -0.42
N ASP A 5 6.91 -4.24 -0.68
CA ASP A 5 7.02 -3.04 0.14
C ASP A 5 5.94 -2.03 -0.30
N PHE A 6 5.66 -1.06 0.57
CA PHE A 6 4.75 0.05 0.32
C PHE A 6 5.54 1.26 -0.18
N THR A 7 5.17 2.50 0.17
CA THR A 7 5.81 3.69 -0.42
C THR A 7 7.30 3.74 -0.11
N HIS A 8 8.10 3.87 -1.16
CA HIS A 8 9.49 4.32 -1.12
C HIS A 8 9.49 5.85 -1.25
N TYR A 9 9.65 6.54 -0.12
CA TYR A 9 9.65 8.00 0.01
C TYR A 9 11.07 8.52 0.13
N GLY A 10 11.43 9.53 -0.66
CA GLY A 10 12.72 10.20 -0.58
C GLY A 10 13.23 10.66 -1.95
N ALA A 11 14.19 11.57 -1.94
CA ALA A 11 14.79 12.09 -3.17
C ALA A 11 15.49 10.99 -3.98
N ASP A 12 16.13 10.03 -3.29
CA ASP A 12 16.82 8.89 -3.93
C ASP A 12 15.86 7.94 -4.66
N PHE A 13 14.60 7.88 -4.23
CA PHE A 13 13.52 7.16 -4.91
C PHE A 13 12.81 8.00 -5.98
N GLY A 14 13.15 9.28 -6.12
CA GLY A 14 12.48 10.21 -7.02
C GLY A 14 11.02 10.52 -6.62
N TYR A 15 10.63 10.24 -5.38
CA TYR A 15 9.25 10.35 -4.92
C TYR A 15 9.14 11.11 -3.59
N VAL A 16 8.72 12.37 -3.69
CA VAL A 16 8.55 13.30 -2.54
C VAL A 16 7.21 14.04 -2.68
N PRO A 17 6.07 13.36 -2.45
CA PRO A 17 4.72 13.91 -2.68
C PRO A 17 4.31 14.98 -1.65
N PHE A 18 4.99 15.05 -0.52
CA PHE A 18 4.78 16.05 0.54
C PHE A 18 6.14 16.38 1.19
N ARG A 19 6.24 17.52 1.86
CA ARG A 19 7.48 18.01 2.49
C ARG A 19 7.33 18.44 3.95
N THR A 20 6.10 18.42 4.46
CA THR A 20 5.76 18.71 5.87
C THR A 20 5.04 17.50 6.45
N ASP A 21 5.08 17.36 7.77
CA ASP A 21 4.38 16.30 8.52
C ASP A 21 4.64 14.89 7.93
N ILE A 22 5.88 14.66 7.49
CA ILE A 22 6.29 13.50 6.71
C ILE A 22 5.87 12.16 7.37
N PRO A 23 6.08 11.93 8.68
CA PRO A 23 5.68 10.67 9.31
C PRO A 23 4.18 10.39 9.20
N GLU A 24 3.37 11.41 9.41
CA GLU A 24 1.90 11.30 9.39
C GLU A 24 1.39 11.15 7.96
N ASN A 25 1.88 11.98 7.03
CA ASN A 25 1.45 11.94 5.64
C ASN A 25 1.88 10.65 4.93
N LEU A 26 3.06 10.10 5.24
CA LEU A 26 3.50 8.82 4.71
C LEU A 26 2.62 7.67 5.20
N SER A 27 2.31 7.66 6.49
CA SER A 27 1.40 6.65 7.08
C SER A 27 -0.01 6.75 6.49
N LYS A 28 -0.52 7.97 6.28
CA LYS A 28 -1.82 8.19 5.61
C LYS A 28 -1.81 7.69 4.18
N LEU A 29 -0.74 7.96 3.42
CA LEU A 29 -0.61 7.52 2.03
C LEU A 29 -0.62 5.98 1.94
N ASP A 30 0.22 5.31 2.74
CA ASP A 30 0.32 3.85 2.72
C ASP A 30 -0.97 3.18 3.18
N LEU A 31 -1.59 3.68 4.25
CA LEU A 31 -2.85 3.12 4.77
C LEU A 31 -4.04 3.40 3.84
N ALA A 32 -4.02 4.49 3.06
CA ALA A 32 -5.03 4.71 2.02
C ALA A 32 -4.93 3.65 0.91
N GLY A 33 -3.71 3.35 0.44
CA GLY A 33 -3.48 2.26 -0.51
C GLY A 33 -3.89 0.90 0.04
N ALA A 34 -3.49 0.60 1.29
CA ALA A 34 -3.90 -0.62 1.99
C ALA A 34 -5.43 -0.71 2.17
N GLY A 35 -6.10 0.42 2.38
CA GLY A 35 -7.56 0.49 2.50
C GLY A 35 -8.29 0.00 1.25
N HIS A 36 -7.85 0.40 0.06
CA HIS A 36 -8.44 -0.10 -1.19
C HIS A 36 -8.22 -1.62 -1.36
N ILE A 37 -7.02 -2.11 -1.02
CA ILE A 37 -6.71 -3.55 -1.07
C ILE A 37 -7.61 -4.32 -0.08
N ALA A 38 -7.74 -3.83 1.15
CA ALA A 38 -8.58 -4.44 2.19
C ALA A 38 -10.08 -4.45 1.81
N ALA A 39 -10.56 -3.42 1.12
CA ALA A 39 -11.94 -3.36 0.65
C ALA A 39 -12.22 -4.27 -0.57
N GLY A 40 -11.19 -4.84 -1.20
CA GLY A 40 -11.30 -5.51 -2.49
C GLY A 40 -11.59 -4.56 -3.66
N ASP A 41 -11.29 -3.28 -3.50
CA ASP A 41 -11.55 -2.23 -4.48
C ASP A 41 -10.42 -2.15 -5.49
N LEU A 42 -10.40 -3.09 -6.44
CA LEU A 42 -9.35 -3.21 -7.46
C LEU A 42 -9.21 -1.93 -8.30
N ASP A 43 -10.34 -1.37 -8.75
CA ASP A 43 -10.36 -0.14 -9.54
C ASP A 43 -9.94 1.08 -8.72
N GLY A 44 -10.39 1.19 -7.48
CA GLY A 44 -9.95 2.25 -6.57
C GLY A 44 -8.46 2.18 -6.27
N PHE A 45 -7.91 0.97 -6.07
CA PHE A 45 -6.46 0.80 -5.90
C PHE A 45 -5.70 1.23 -7.17
N GLY A 46 -6.21 0.88 -8.35
CA GLY A 46 -5.66 1.34 -9.64
C GLY A 46 -5.67 2.87 -9.77
N ARG A 47 -6.79 3.51 -9.45
CA ARG A 47 -6.93 4.98 -9.46
C ARG A 47 -6.04 5.67 -8.42
N PHE A 48 -5.91 5.09 -7.22
CA PHE A 48 -5.03 5.56 -6.17
C PHE A 48 -3.56 5.58 -6.62
N LEU A 49 -3.08 4.50 -7.23
CA LEU A 49 -1.72 4.44 -7.76
C LEU A 49 -1.49 5.48 -8.86
N ALA A 50 -2.47 5.65 -9.76
CA ALA A 50 -2.39 6.61 -10.85
C ALA A 50 -2.40 8.08 -10.38
N SER A 51 -3.16 8.39 -9.32
CA SER A 51 -3.29 9.76 -8.81
C SER A 51 -2.16 10.17 -7.87
N THR A 52 -1.66 9.24 -7.07
CA THR A 52 -0.61 9.52 -6.07
C THR A 52 0.78 9.30 -6.61
N GLY A 53 0.97 8.32 -7.51
CA GLY A 53 2.30 7.84 -7.88
C GLY A 53 2.97 7.00 -6.79
N ALA A 54 2.22 6.54 -5.78
CA ALA A 54 2.77 5.73 -4.68
C ALA A 54 3.58 4.54 -5.21
N THR A 55 4.81 4.41 -4.72
CA THR A 55 5.84 3.52 -5.24
C THR A 55 5.76 2.11 -4.62
N ILE A 56 4.55 1.55 -4.55
CA ILE A 56 4.29 0.18 -4.04
C ILE A 56 4.83 -0.84 -5.06
N CYS A 57 5.97 -1.46 -4.77
CA CYS A 57 6.72 -2.25 -5.75
C CYS A 57 5.98 -3.52 -6.23
N GLY A 58 5.17 -4.13 -5.37
CA GLY A 58 4.37 -5.31 -5.67
C GLY A 58 2.95 -5.01 -6.18
N ALA A 59 2.63 -3.76 -6.54
CA ALA A 59 1.28 -3.35 -6.95
C ALA A 59 0.66 -4.25 -8.04
N ALA A 60 1.45 -4.71 -9.01
CA ALA A 60 0.95 -5.62 -10.04
C ALA A 60 0.56 -7.00 -9.47
N GLY A 61 1.37 -7.56 -8.57
CA GLY A 61 1.09 -8.83 -7.90
C GLY A 61 -0.11 -8.74 -6.97
N ILE A 62 -0.27 -7.61 -6.27
CA ILE A 62 -1.44 -7.33 -5.44
C ILE A 62 -2.70 -7.29 -6.30
N LYS A 63 -2.70 -6.52 -7.40
CA LYS A 63 -3.83 -6.44 -8.34
C LYS A 63 -4.20 -7.81 -8.90
N LEU A 64 -3.20 -8.61 -9.28
CA LEU A 64 -3.43 -9.96 -9.77
C LEU A 64 -4.09 -10.85 -8.71
N ALA A 65 -3.65 -10.78 -7.46
CA ALA A 65 -4.23 -11.56 -6.36
C ALA A 65 -5.69 -11.15 -6.08
N MET A 66 -6.01 -9.85 -6.12
CA MET A 66 -7.38 -9.36 -5.99
C MET A 66 -8.26 -9.86 -7.15
N ALA A 67 -7.80 -9.69 -8.40
CA ALA A 67 -8.51 -10.12 -9.60
C ALA A 67 -8.77 -11.64 -9.63
N ALA A 68 -7.82 -12.44 -9.14
CA ALA A 68 -7.97 -13.90 -9.08
C ALA A 68 -9.12 -14.35 -8.15
N LEU A 69 -9.57 -13.51 -7.22
CA LEU A 69 -10.67 -13.80 -6.30
C LEU A 69 -12.03 -13.26 -6.79
N GLU A 70 -12.06 -12.45 -7.86
CA GLU A 70 -13.31 -11.90 -8.44
C GLU A 70 -14.33 -12.98 -8.84
N PRO A 71 -13.95 -14.10 -9.49
CA PRO A 71 -14.92 -15.17 -9.82
C PRO A 71 -15.59 -15.78 -8.59
N GLY A 72 -14.96 -15.65 -7.42
CA GLY A 72 -15.43 -16.15 -6.14
C GLY A 72 -16.26 -15.14 -5.33
N GLY A 73 -16.68 -14.01 -5.92
CA GLY A 73 -17.37 -12.94 -5.20
C GLY A 73 -16.47 -11.78 -4.76
N GLY A 74 -15.20 -11.81 -5.15
CA GLY A 74 -14.21 -10.77 -4.85
C GLY A 74 -13.37 -11.06 -3.61
N SER A 75 -12.37 -10.21 -3.41
CA SER A 75 -11.50 -10.27 -2.24
C SER A 75 -11.96 -9.33 -1.13
N GLU A 76 -11.67 -9.67 0.10
CA GLU A 76 -11.63 -8.78 1.25
C GLU A 76 -10.31 -8.99 1.98
N GLY A 77 -9.86 -7.99 2.74
CA GLY A 77 -8.62 -8.09 3.47
C GLY A 77 -8.62 -7.34 4.77
N LYS A 78 -7.58 -7.61 5.55
CA LYS A 78 -7.34 -7.00 6.85
C LYS A 78 -5.88 -6.59 6.97
N VAL A 79 -5.64 -5.33 7.29
CA VAL A 79 -4.31 -4.86 7.71
C VAL A 79 -4.00 -5.48 9.08
N VAL A 80 -2.90 -6.21 9.16
CA VAL A 80 -2.43 -6.87 10.39
C VAL A 80 -1.46 -5.95 11.11
N CYS A 81 -0.50 -5.39 10.39
CA CYS A 81 0.48 -4.46 10.94
C CYS A 81 0.97 -3.49 9.85
N TYR A 82 1.36 -2.30 10.27
CA TYR A 82 2.01 -1.30 9.43
C TYR A 82 3.15 -0.64 10.22
N THR A 83 4.28 -0.44 9.56
CA THR A 83 5.41 0.36 10.05
C THR A 83 6.17 0.93 8.86
N ASN A 84 7.17 1.77 9.09
CA ASN A 84 8.11 2.21 8.06
C ASN A 84 9.52 2.32 8.64
N SER A 85 10.52 2.35 7.76
CA SER A 85 11.92 2.45 8.19
C SER A 85 12.22 3.72 9.00
N GLY A 86 11.51 4.82 8.75
CA GLY A 86 11.71 6.08 9.47
C GLY A 86 11.33 6.01 10.95
N ILE A 87 10.31 5.21 11.30
CA ILE A 87 9.96 4.94 12.70
C ILE A 87 11.13 4.24 13.42
N LEU A 88 11.84 3.35 12.72
CA LEU A 88 12.96 2.60 13.29
C LEU A 88 14.24 3.44 13.40
N THR A 89 14.53 4.28 12.41
CA THR A 89 15.77 5.06 12.34
C THR A 89 15.65 6.45 12.97
N GLY A 90 14.44 7.00 13.09
CA GLY A 90 14.19 8.39 13.44
C GLY A 90 14.41 9.38 12.28
N ASP A 91 14.73 8.89 11.08
CA ASP A 91 14.96 9.70 9.88
C ASP A 91 13.90 9.42 8.81
N PHE A 92 13.14 10.47 8.48
CA PHE A 92 12.06 10.41 7.49
C PHE A 92 12.44 10.98 6.12
N SER A 93 13.70 11.32 5.88
CA SER A 93 14.18 11.80 4.58
C SER A 93 14.26 10.70 3.52
N HIS A 94 14.41 9.45 3.96
CA HIS A 94 14.50 8.24 3.13
C HIS A 94 13.76 7.09 3.84
N CYS A 95 12.53 6.80 3.40
CA CYS A 95 11.64 5.85 4.06
C CYS A 95 11.10 4.80 3.11
N VAL A 96 10.94 3.58 3.62
CA VAL A 96 10.18 2.50 2.98
C VAL A 96 9.07 2.07 3.93
N GLY A 97 7.84 2.06 3.43
CA GLY A 97 6.66 1.56 4.13
C GLY A 97 6.58 0.03 4.08
N TYR A 98 6.12 -0.58 5.18
CA TYR A 98 5.92 -2.03 5.29
C TYR A 98 4.54 -2.31 5.86
N CYS A 99 3.74 -3.08 5.13
CA CYS A 99 2.41 -3.48 5.57
C CYS A 99 2.23 -4.99 5.43
N SER A 100 1.83 -5.65 6.52
CA SER A 100 1.37 -7.04 6.46
C SER A 100 -0.15 -7.09 6.44
N MET A 101 -0.68 -7.86 5.50
CA MET A 101 -2.12 -7.96 5.27
C MET A 101 -2.56 -9.40 5.05
N LEU A 102 -3.76 -9.73 5.52
CA LEU A 102 -4.49 -10.91 5.09
C LEU A 102 -5.39 -10.51 3.92
N LEU A 103 -5.45 -11.36 2.90
CA LEU A 103 -6.39 -11.24 1.79
C LEU A 103 -7.10 -12.59 1.65
N TYR A 104 -8.41 -12.56 1.63
CA TYR A 104 -9.27 -13.74 1.56
C TYR A 104 -10.46 -13.47 0.64
N GLN A 105 -11.11 -14.54 0.18
CA GLN A 105 -12.31 -14.44 -0.64
C GLN A 105 -13.49 -13.99 0.23
N LYS A 106 -14.36 -13.11 -0.28
CA LYS A 106 -15.61 -12.75 0.40
C LYS A 106 -16.49 -13.99 0.58
N GLU A 107 -17.12 -14.10 1.74
CA GLU A 107 -18.21 -15.07 1.93
C GLU A 107 -19.45 -14.55 1.18
N MET A 108 -20.13 -15.46 0.45
CA MET A 108 -21.35 -15.16 -0.30
C MET A 108 -22.57 -15.05 0.59
#